data_AF-A0A0L8GQ21-F1
#
_entry.id   AF-A0A0L8GQ21-F1
#
_cell.length_a   1.000
_cell.length_b   1.000
_cell.length_c   1.000
_cell.angle_alpha   90.00
_cell.angle_beta   90.00
_cell.angle_gamma   90.00
#
_symmetry.space_group_name_H-M   'P 1'
#
loop_
_entity.id
_entity.type
_entity.pdbx_description
1 polymer ?
#
loop_
_entity_poly.entity_id
_entity_poly.type
_entity_poly.pdbx_seq_one_letter_code
_entity_poly.pdbx_strand_id
1 'polypeptide(L)'
;FVGLTPYPTMGPQEVCEKVTSGYRMPQPPQCSAELYGLMLSCWQSHPANRPSLEELHHLLKSMSRVYSEHILFEKIPEYQRASPYDQLDSDL
;
A
#
# COMPACT_ATOMS: atom_id res chain seq x y z
N PHE A 1 -3.13 13.07 0.31
CA PHE A 1 -2.91 11.61 0.27
C PHE A 1 -3.23 11.07 -1.11
N VAL A 2 -2.28 11.16 -2.04
CA VAL A 2 -2.33 10.40 -3.29
C VAL A 2 -0.97 9.72 -3.42
N GLY A 3 -0.99 8.39 -3.51
CA GLY A 3 0.10 7.46 -3.83
C GLY A 3 1.55 7.90 -3.59
N LEU A 4 2.21 7.31 -2.59
CA LEU A 4 3.67 7.25 -2.60
C LEU A 4 4.12 6.36 -3.77
N THR A 5 5.23 6.71 -4.39
CA THR A 5 5.86 5.88 -5.43
C THR A 5 6.28 4.55 -4.81
N PRO A 6 5.76 3.40 -5.29
CA PRO A 6 6.20 2.10 -4.80
C PRO A 6 7.66 1.87 -5.17
N TYR A 7 8.44 1.33 -4.24
CA TYR A 7 9.88 1.04 -4.41
C TYR A 7 10.71 2.28 -4.84
N PRO A 8 10.68 3.39 -4.08
CA PRO A 8 11.25 4.67 -4.51
C PRO A 8 12.78 4.68 -4.67
N THR A 9 13.46 3.68 -4.12
CA THR A 9 14.93 3.57 -4.14
C THR A 9 15.44 2.56 -5.19
N MET A 10 14.55 2.02 -6.03
CA MET A 10 14.88 0.94 -6.96
C MET A 10 14.51 1.32 -8.40
N GLY A 11 15.36 0.94 -9.35
CA GLY A 11 15.05 1.09 -10.78
C GLY A 11 14.03 0.04 -11.25
N PRO A 12 13.31 0.26 -12.38
CA PRO A 12 12.26 -0.65 -12.85
C PRO A 12 12.72 -2.11 -13.02
N GLN A 13 13.93 -2.33 -13.54
CA GLN A 13 14.49 -3.68 -13.70
C GLN A 13 14.74 -4.36 -12.35
N GLU A 14 15.34 -3.64 -11.39
CA GLU A 14 15.58 -4.15 -10.04
C GLU A 14 14.27 -4.49 -9.33
N VAL A 15 13.21 -3.68 -9.53
CA VAL A 15 11.87 -3.95 -9.02
C VAL A 15 11.33 -5.25 -9.60
N CYS A 16 11.40 -5.44 -10.91
CA CYS A 16 10.96 -6.69 -11.55
C CYS A 16 11.68 -7.92 -10.98
N GLU A 17 13.00 -7.85 -10.84
CA GLU A 17 13.82 -8.94 -10.32
C GLU A 17 13.46 -9.28 -8.87
N LYS A 18 13.38 -8.28 -7.98
CA LYS A 18 13.04 -8.49 -6.57
C LYS A 18 11.60 -8.95 -6.37
N VAL A 19 10.63 -8.36 -7.06
CA VAL A 19 9.22 -8.78 -6.94
C VAL A 19 9.05 -10.21 -7.42
N THR A 20 9.74 -10.60 -8.49
CA THR A 20 9.71 -11.98 -9.00
C THR A 20 10.36 -12.97 -8.03
N SER A 21 11.41 -12.57 -7.31
CA SER A 21 12.04 -13.39 -6.27
C SER A 21 11.28 -13.42 -4.94
N GLY A 22 10.13 -12.74 -4.85
CA GLY A 22 9.23 -12.78 -3.69
C GLY A 22 9.40 -11.61 -2.73
N TYR A 23 10.34 -10.68 -2.97
CA TYR A 23 10.43 -9.47 -2.17
C TYR A 23 9.18 -8.61 -2.32
N ARG A 24 8.74 -8.01 -1.22
CA ARG A 24 7.69 -6.99 -1.16
C ARG A 24 8.17 -5.83 -0.31
N MET A 25 7.73 -4.63 -0.68
CA MET A 25 8.05 -3.42 0.06
C MET A 25 7.60 -3.56 1.53
N PRO A 26 8.41 -3.13 2.51
CA PRO A 26 8.05 -3.23 3.92
C PRO A 26 6.71 -2.57 4.24
N GLN A 27 6.09 -3.07 5.31
CA GLN A 27 4.88 -2.49 5.88
C GLN A 27 5.06 -0.98 6.15
N PRO A 28 4.18 -0.11 5.62
CA PRO A 28 4.21 1.31 5.95
C PRO A 28 3.98 1.53 7.46
N PRO A 29 4.61 2.53 8.11
CA PRO A 29 4.51 2.73 9.56
C PRO A 29 3.09 3.00 10.07
N GLN A 30 2.26 3.59 9.21
CA GLN A 30 0.85 3.92 9.49
C GLN A 30 -0.12 2.81 9.09
N CYS A 31 0.35 1.72 8.48
CA CYS A 31 -0.50 0.58 8.11
C CYS A 31 -0.50 -0.44 9.25
N SER A 32 -1.68 -0.89 9.68
CA SER A 32 -1.76 -2.02 10.62
C SER A 32 -1.19 -3.33 10.04
N ALA A 33 -0.73 -4.22 10.91
CA ALA A 33 -0.22 -5.53 10.49
C ALA A 33 -1.29 -6.37 9.77
N GLU A 34 -2.55 -6.24 10.19
CA GLU A 34 -3.68 -6.94 9.58
C GLU A 34 -3.93 -6.48 8.14
N LEU A 35 -4.00 -5.15 7.92
CA LEU A 35 -4.17 -4.59 6.58
C LEU A 35 -2.99 -4.93 5.67
N TYR A 36 -1.76 -4.89 6.19
CA TYR A 36 -0.58 -5.29 5.44
C TYR A 36 -0.58 -6.79 5.12
N GLY A 37 -1.03 -7.64 6.04
CA GLY A 37 -1.23 -9.07 5.81
C GLY A 37 -2.22 -9.34 4.66
N LEU A 38 -3.32 -8.57 4.61
CA LEU A 38 -4.25 -8.62 3.50
C LEU A 38 -3.58 -8.19 2.18
N MET A 39 -2.80 -7.10 2.17
CA MET A 39 -2.04 -6.68 0.98
C MET A 39 -1.09 -7.79 0.48
N LEU A 40 -0.41 -8.49 1.40
CA LEU A 40 0.47 -9.62 1.05
C LEU A 40 -0.32 -10.81 0.47
N SER A 41 -1.55 -11.07 0.94
CA SER A 41 -2.40 -12.12 0.38
C SER A 41 -2.78 -11.86 -1.09
N CYS A 42 -2.98 -10.58 -1.47
CA CYS A 42 -3.19 -10.19 -2.87
C CYS A 42 -1.96 -10.45 -3.75
N TRP A 43 -0.79 -10.63 -3.13
CA TRP A 43 0.51 -10.74 -3.78
C TRP A 43 1.13 -12.14 -3.73
N GLN A 44 0.31 -13.16 -3.46
CA GLN A 44 0.73 -14.55 -3.53
C GLN A 44 1.32 -14.92 -4.89
N SER A 45 2.43 -15.67 -4.87
CA SER A 45 3.14 -16.11 -6.08
C SER A 45 2.25 -16.94 -6.99
N HIS A 46 1.43 -17.80 -6.41
CA HIS A 46 0.46 -18.59 -7.15
C HIS A 46 -0.87 -17.82 -7.30
N PRO A 47 -1.35 -17.53 -8.52
CA PRO A 47 -2.56 -16.74 -8.73
C PRO A 47 -3.81 -17.32 -8.05
N ALA A 48 -3.93 -18.65 -7.97
CA ALA A 48 -5.07 -19.31 -7.33
C ALA A 48 -5.13 -19.13 -5.81
N ASN A 49 -4.03 -18.69 -5.18
CA ASN A 49 -3.98 -18.41 -3.75
C ASN A 49 -4.34 -16.95 -3.42
N ARG A 50 -4.55 -16.10 -4.44
CA ARG A 50 -4.94 -14.71 -4.24
C ARG A 50 -6.43 -14.68 -3.91
N PRO A 51 -6.87 -13.83 -2.97
CA PRO A 51 -8.29 -13.67 -2.69
C PRO A 51 -9.00 -13.17 -3.94
N SER A 52 -10.21 -13.66 -4.15
CA SER A 52 -11.15 -13.08 -5.10
C SER A 52 -11.52 -11.65 -4.69
N LEU A 53 -12.04 -10.88 -5.65
CA LEU A 53 -12.50 -9.53 -5.37
C LEU A 53 -13.62 -9.50 -4.32
N GLU A 54 -14.49 -10.53 -4.31
CA GLU A 54 -15.57 -10.69 -3.35
C GLU A 54 -15.03 -10.94 -1.93
N GLU A 55 -14.09 -11.87 -1.79
CA GLU A 55 -13.41 -12.13 -0.51
C GLU A 55 -12.66 -10.89 -0.01
N LEU A 56 -11.93 -10.20 -0.90
CA LEU A 56 -11.22 -8.98 -0.57
C LEU A 56 -12.18 -7.89 -0.04
N HIS A 57 -13.33 -7.71 -0.70
CA HIS A 57 -14.34 -6.75 -0.26
C HIS A 57 -14.92 -7.10 1.11
N HIS A 58 -15.21 -8.39 1.36
CA HIS A 58 -15.68 -8.86 2.66
C HIS A 58 -14.65 -8.63 3.77
N LEU A 59 -13.38 -8.96 3.52
CA LEU A 59 -12.27 -8.77 4.47
C LEU A 59 -12.04 -7.29 4.78
N LEU A 60 -12.05 -6.43 3.77
CA LEU A 60 -11.94 -4.98 3.97
C LEU A 60 -13.12 -4.44 4.78
N LYS A 61 -14.33 -4.95 4.55
CA LYS A 61 -15.54 -4.56 5.28
C LYS A 61 -15.59 -5.10 6.72
N SER A 62 -14.90 -6.20 7.03
CA SER A 62 -14.76 -6.63 8.42
C SER A 62 -13.76 -5.76 9.18
N MET A 63 -12.68 -5.32 8.52
CA MET A 63 -11.67 -4.41 9.10
C MET A 63 -12.18 -2.96 9.24
N SER A 64 -13.20 -2.58 8.47
CA SER A 64 -13.72 -1.21 8.41
C SER A 64 -14.51 -0.74 9.64
N ARG A 65 -14.88 -1.63 10.56
CA ARG A 65 -15.66 -1.23 11.75
C ARG A 65 -14.92 -0.24 12.65
N VAL A 66 -13.59 -0.14 12.51
CA VAL A 66 -12.76 0.87 13.16
C VAL A 66 -11.72 1.41 12.16
N TYR A 67 -12.18 2.14 11.12
CA TYR A 67 -11.26 2.77 10.14
C TYR A 67 -10.15 3.61 10.78
N SER A 68 -10.32 4.09 12.02
CA SER A 68 -9.33 4.88 12.75
C SER A 68 -8.13 4.09 13.28
N GLU A 69 -8.19 2.76 13.34
CA GLU A 69 -7.11 1.93 13.90
C GLU A 69 -6.15 1.38 12.83
N HIS A 70 -6.63 1.16 11.60
CA HIS A 70 -5.85 0.50 10.55
C HIS A 70 -4.96 1.44 9.73
N ILE A 71 -5.32 2.73 9.66
CA ILE A 71 -4.49 3.80 9.08
C ILE A 71 -4.43 4.96 10.09
N LEU A 72 -3.29 5.10 10.78
CA LEU A 72 -3.10 6.13 11.80
C LEU A 72 -2.79 7.49 11.15
N PHE A 73 -3.83 8.21 10.73
CA PHE A 73 -3.71 9.53 10.08
C PHE A 73 -3.01 10.58 10.95
N GLU A 74 -3.15 10.49 12.28
CA GLU A 74 -2.52 11.41 13.24
C GLU A 74 -0.99 11.29 13.29
N LYS A 75 -0.42 10.15 12.86
CA LYS A 75 1.03 9.91 12.88
C LYS A 75 1.76 10.36 11.62
N ILE A 76 1.08 11.07 10.73
CA ILE A 76 1.64 11.41 9.42
C ILE A 76 2.45 12.71 9.55
N PRO A 77 3.79 12.67 9.42
CA PRO A 77 4.62 13.85 9.39
C PRO A 77 4.22 14.77 8.24
N GLU A 78 4.38 16.08 8.43
CA GLU A 78 4.00 17.11 7.44
C GLU A 78 4.56 16.85 6.04
N TYR A 79 5.79 16.37 5.95
CA TYR A 79 6.47 16.09 4.68
C TYR A 79 5.83 14.96 3.85
N GLN A 80 4.96 14.14 4.45
CA GLN A 80 4.25 13.04 3.78
C GLN A 80 2.81 13.41 3.37
N ARG A 81 2.37 14.66 3.60
CA ARG A 81 1.01 15.12 3.23
C ARG A 81 0.92 15.69 1.83
N ALA A 82 2.01 16.25 1.30
CA ALA A 82 2.04 16.87 -0.01
C ALA A 82 2.00 15.82 -1.13
N SER A 83 1.05 16.00 -2.05
CA SER A 83 1.00 15.27 -3.31
C SER A 83 2.09 15.82 -4.24
N PRO A 84 2.81 14.97 -4.99
CA PRO A 84 3.67 15.44 -6.09
C PRO A 84 2.91 16.27 -7.14
N TYR A 85 1.58 16.18 -7.15
CA TYR A 85 0.70 16.94 -8.03
C TYR A 85 0.29 18.32 -7.47
N ASP A 86 0.52 18.59 -6.18
CA ASP A 86 0.20 19.91 -5.59
C ASP A 86 1.12 21.03 -6.15
N GLN A 87 2.24 20.66 -6.78
CA GLN A 87 3.17 21.60 -7.44
C GLN A 87 2.87 21.83 -8.93
N LEU A 88 1.93 21.09 -9.54
CA LEU A 88 1.54 21.26 -10.94
C LEU A 88 0.39 22.26 -11.11
N ASP A 89 -0.39 22.51 -10.06
CA ASP A 89 -1.48 23.50 -10.05
C ASP A 89 -0.99 24.94 -9.78
N SER A 90 0.28 25.14 -9.43
CA SER A 90 0.87 26.48 -9.21
C SER A 90 1.49 27.12 -10.45
N ASP A 91 1.62 26.37 -11.55
CA ASP A 91 2.19 26.82 -12.82
C ASP A 91 1.12 26.99 -13.94
N LEU A 92 -0.16 27.09 -13.54
CA LEU A 92 -1.32 27.40 -14.40
C LEU A 92 -1.96 28.73 -14.04
#